data_AF-A0A9P5YX34-F1
#
_entry.id   AF-A0A9P5YX34-F1
#
_cell.length_a   1.000
_cell.length_b   1.000
_cell.length_c   1.000
_cell.angle_alpha   90.00
_cell.angle_beta   90.00
_cell.angle_gamma   90.00
#
_symmetry.space_group_name_H-M   'P 1'
#
loop_
_entity.id
_entity.type
_entity.pdbx_description
1 polymer ?
#
loop_
_entity_poly.entity_id
_entity_poly.type
_entity_poly.pdbx_seq_one_letter_code
_entity_poly.pdbx_strand_id
1 'polypeptide(L)'
;MFRSSEAKKARILLEAPEKAKAKAERKQIAEVARKNYEATSGLPDRKTTFHIPGAPAVVPSSLDTYTGVDVRKAVYDSHREAERIIVEKVSKTQQKKSPLKNFHNYKHEVPKVQPVGNGEGRGRERPLKNMKVFPGNPNHPPGKEFPLSNKDKQDQTRGPARVIIQPTKKDRFDFKGVVSHDQSRLPNTPGYNDHFKVKAKLKNLIWD
;
A
#
# COMPACT_ATOMS: atom_id res chain seq x y z
N MET A 1 19.86 -52.91 -2.93
CA MET A 1 18.86 -51.86 -3.20
C MET A 1 18.17 -51.41 -1.90
N PHE A 2 18.88 -50.75 -0.98
CA PHE A 2 18.29 -50.12 0.20
C PHE A 2 18.98 -48.78 0.42
N ARG A 3 18.45 -47.68 -0.16
CA ARG A 3 18.99 -46.32 0.05
C ARG A 3 17.95 -45.18 0.08
N SER A 4 16.66 -45.44 -0.17
CA SER A 4 15.68 -44.34 -0.30
C SER A 4 14.92 -43.97 0.99
N SER A 5 14.75 -44.89 1.94
CA SER A 5 13.94 -44.64 3.16
C SER A 5 14.73 -43.94 4.27
N GLU A 6 15.99 -44.32 4.49
CA GLU A 6 16.87 -43.69 5.49
C GLU A 6 17.30 -42.28 5.08
N ALA A 7 17.57 -42.06 3.78
CA ALA A 7 17.86 -40.73 3.25
C ALA A 7 16.67 -39.76 3.41
N LYS A 8 15.42 -40.25 3.28
CA LYS A 8 14.22 -39.45 3.56
C LYS A 8 14.08 -39.12 5.05
N LYS A 9 14.31 -40.09 5.95
CA LYS A 9 14.26 -39.86 7.41
C LYS A 9 15.31 -38.85 7.86
N ALA A 10 16.55 -38.96 7.38
CA ALA A 10 17.62 -38.01 7.69
C ALA A 10 17.29 -36.58 7.20
N ARG A 11 16.71 -36.44 6.00
CA ARG A 11 16.27 -35.15 5.48
C ARG A 11 15.15 -34.51 6.31
N ILE A 12 14.17 -35.32 6.76
CA ILE A 12 13.08 -34.82 7.63
C ILE A 12 13.60 -34.34 8.98
N LEU A 13 14.56 -35.06 9.57
CA LEU A 13 15.21 -34.69 10.83
C LEU A 13 16.01 -33.39 10.72
N LEU A 14 16.66 -33.14 9.57
CA LEU A 14 17.39 -31.91 9.31
C LEU A 14 16.47 -30.71 8.98
N GLU A 15 15.33 -30.93 8.33
CA GLU A 15 14.36 -29.87 7.99
C GLU A 15 13.47 -29.43 9.18
N ALA A 16 13.31 -30.26 10.20
CA ALA A 16 12.48 -29.98 11.37
C ALA A 16 12.89 -28.72 12.17
N PRO A 17 14.18 -28.51 12.53
CA PRO A 17 14.59 -27.31 13.26
C PRO A 17 14.44 -26.03 12.43
N GLU A 18 14.67 -26.08 11.11
CA GLU A 18 14.48 -24.93 10.23
C GLU A 18 13.00 -24.52 10.13
N LYS A 19 12.09 -25.51 10.02
CA LYS A 19 10.64 -25.27 10.02
C LYS A 19 10.17 -24.69 11.35
N ALA A 20 10.72 -25.15 12.48
CA ALA A 20 10.40 -24.62 13.80
C ALA A 20 10.86 -23.16 13.96
N LYS A 21 12.09 -22.86 13.52
CA LYS A 21 12.63 -21.49 13.51
C LYS A 21 11.79 -20.55 12.64
N ALA A 22 11.48 -20.95 11.41
CA ALA A 22 10.64 -20.15 10.51
C ALA A 22 9.24 -19.90 11.09
N LYS A 23 8.66 -20.87 11.80
CA LYS A 23 7.38 -20.71 12.50
C LYS A 23 7.48 -19.69 13.64
N ALA A 24 8.55 -19.72 14.43
CA ALA A 24 8.79 -18.77 15.50
C ALA A 24 8.97 -17.34 14.96
N GLU A 25 9.77 -17.17 13.90
CA GLU A 25 9.97 -15.87 13.23
C GLU A 25 8.66 -15.32 12.67
N ARG A 26 7.84 -16.14 12.01
CA ARG A 26 6.51 -15.72 11.52
C ARG A 26 5.57 -15.28 12.64
N LYS A 27 5.64 -15.93 13.81
CA LYS A 27 4.85 -15.55 14.99
C LYS A 27 5.30 -14.20 15.53
N GLN A 28 6.61 -13.99 15.65
CA GLN A 28 7.19 -12.70 16.05
C GLN A 28 6.79 -11.58 15.09
N ILE A 29 6.91 -11.82 13.78
CA ILE A 29 6.50 -10.88 12.73
C ILE A 29 5.04 -10.46 12.91
N ALA A 30 4.14 -11.44 13.10
CA ALA A 30 2.72 -11.17 13.28
C ALA A 30 2.42 -10.39 14.59
N GLU A 31 3.12 -10.71 15.68
CA GLU A 31 2.92 -10.04 16.97
C GLU A 31 3.35 -8.57 16.91
N VAL A 32 4.53 -8.29 16.38
CA VAL A 32 5.04 -6.91 16.23
C VAL A 32 4.17 -6.13 15.25
N ALA A 33 3.78 -6.74 14.13
CA ALA A 33 2.87 -6.12 13.17
C ALA A 33 1.51 -5.75 13.80
N ARG A 34 0.97 -6.61 14.68
CA ARG A 34 -0.25 -6.33 15.43
C ARG A 34 -0.07 -5.12 16.37
N LYS A 35 1.01 -5.08 17.15
CA LYS A 35 1.32 -3.95 18.04
C LYS A 35 1.45 -2.64 17.27
N ASN A 36 2.16 -2.64 16.14
CA ASN A 36 2.31 -1.46 15.29
C ASN A 36 0.99 -1.02 14.65
N TYR A 37 0.15 -1.98 14.24
CA TYR A 37 -1.19 -1.70 13.74
C TYR A 37 -2.09 -1.06 14.82
N GLU A 38 -2.08 -1.58 16.04
CA GLU A 38 -2.80 -1.00 17.18
C GLU A 38 -2.28 0.40 17.54
N ALA A 39 -0.98 0.64 17.38
CA ALA A 39 -0.36 1.96 17.54
C ALA A 39 -0.60 2.90 16.35
N THR A 40 -1.33 2.48 15.31
CA THR A 40 -1.61 3.31 14.13
C THR A 40 -2.82 4.22 14.35
N SER A 41 -2.60 5.53 14.40
CA SER A 41 -3.63 6.56 14.49
C SER A 41 -4.30 6.85 13.13
N GLY A 42 -5.54 7.37 13.20
CA GLY A 42 -6.24 7.91 12.03
C GLY A 42 -6.84 6.89 11.07
N LEU A 43 -6.87 5.60 11.45
CA LEU A 43 -7.47 4.55 10.62
C LEU A 43 -8.94 4.84 10.33
N PRO A 44 -9.42 4.66 9.08
CA PRO A 44 -10.80 4.94 8.70
C PRO A 44 -11.78 3.97 9.39
N ASP A 45 -13.05 4.35 9.51
CA ASP A 45 -14.09 3.41 9.97
C ASP A 45 -14.22 2.23 9.00
N ARG A 46 -14.58 1.04 9.48
CA ARG A 46 -14.75 -0.15 8.63
C ARG A 46 -15.78 0.06 7.51
N LYS A 47 -16.78 0.92 7.74
CA LYS A 47 -17.87 1.29 6.80
C LYS A 47 -17.49 2.42 5.85
N THR A 48 -16.33 3.08 6.04
CA THR A 48 -15.85 4.08 5.09
C THR A 48 -15.60 3.44 3.72
N THR A 49 -15.92 4.14 2.65
CA THR A 49 -15.60 3.75 1.28
C THR A 49 -14.64 4.74 0.63
N PHE A 50 -13.85 4.23 -0.30
CA PHE A 50 -12.85 4.96 -1.07
C PHE A 50 -13.10 4.61 -2.54
N HIS A 51 -13.55 5.59 -3.30
CA HIS A 51 -13.84 5.41 -4.72
C HIS A 51 -12.62 5.82 -5.53
N ILE A 52 -12.01 4.86 -6.21
CA ILE A 52 -10.90 5.15 -7.11
C ILE A 52 -11.49 5.63 -8.44
N PRO A 53 -11.14 6.82 -8.93
CA PRO A 53 -11.51 7.21 -10.28
C PRO A 53 -10.86 6.23 -11.25
N GLY A 54 -11.68 5.59 -12.08
CA GLY A 54 -11.21 4.69 -13.13
C GLY A 54 -10.46 5.45 -14.23
N ALA A 55 -9.75 4.71 -15.07
CA ALA A 55 -9.27 5.24 -16.34
C ALA A 55 -10.48 5.65 -17.23
N PRO A 56 -10.46 6.80 -17.93
CA PRO A 56 -11.26 7.05 -19.09
C PRO A 56 -10.67 6.19 -20.21
N ALA A 57 -11.15 4.96 -20.34
CA ALA A 57 -10.87 4.20 -21.53
C ALA A 57 -12.05 3.28 -21.84
N VAL A 58 -12.90 3.71 -22.79
CA VAL A 58 -13.66 2.92 -23.80
C VAL A 58 -14.59 1.79 -23.31
N VAL A 59 -14.44 1.31 -22.09
CA VAL A 59 -15.20 0.25 -21.43
C VAL A 59 -15.32 0.69 -19.97
N PRO A 60 -16.51 0.62 -19.33
CA PRO A 60 -16.67 1.03 -17.95
C PRO A 60 -15.86 0.09 -17.06
N SER A 61 -14.62 0.45 -16.73
CA SER A 61 -13.93 -0.20 -15.62
C SER A 61 -14.74 0.11 -14.37
N SER A 62 -15.19 -0.93 -13.67
CA SER A 62 -15.85 -0.83 -12.37
C SER A 62 -15.08 0.17 -11.52
N LEU A 63 -15.79 1.15 -10.95
CA LEU A 63 -15.26 2.05 -9.95
C LEU A 63 -14.74 1.19 -8.79
N ASP A 64 -13.43 0.89 -8.79
CA ASP A 64 -12.77 0.12 -7.74
C ASP A 64 -13.09 0.81 -6.42
N THR A 65 -13.98 0.19 -5.64
CA THR A 65 -14.44 0.73 -4.37
C THR A 65 -13.79 -0.07 -3.25
N TYR A 66 -12.87 0.58 -2.55
CA TYR A 66 -12.25 0.02 -1.35
C TYR A 66 -13.06 0.40 -0.12
N THR A 67 -13.15 -0.51 0.83
CA THR A 67 -13.78 -0.28 2.13
C THR A 67 -12.72 0.03 3.17
N GLY A 68 -13.15 0.54 4.33
CA GLY A 68 -12.26 0.73 5.47
C GLY A 68 -11.69 -0.58 5.98
N VAL A 69 -12.38 -1.71 5.78
CA VAL A 69 -11.83 -3.05 6.04
C VAL A 69 -10.62 -3.33 5.15
N ASP A 70 -10.72 -3.05 3.85
CA ASP A 70 -9.63 -3.25 2.89
C ASP A 70 -8.42 -2.38 3.25
N VAL A 71 -8.67 -1.11 3.59
CA VAL A 71 -7.63 -0.16 4.00
C VAL A 71 -6.95 -0.60 5.29
N ARG A 72 -7.71 -0.99 6.32
CA ARG A 72 -7.16 -1.49 7.57
C ARG A 72 -6.33 -2.76 7.37
N LYS A 73 -6.80 -3.68 6.52
CA LYS A 73 -6.05 -4.88 6.15
C LYS A 73 -4.73 -4.51 5.46
N ALA A 74 -4.74 -3.60 4.49
CA ALA A 74 -3.53 -3.15 3.82
C ALA A 74 -2.54 -2.46 4.78
N VAL A 75 -3.04 -1.68 5.75
CA VAL A 75 -2.18 -1.09 6.80
C VAL A 75 -1.56 -2.17 7.69
N TYR A 76 -2.33 -3.19 8.10
CA TYR A 76 -1.78 -4.32 8.85
C TYR A 76 -0.74 -5.10 8.03
N ASP A 77 -1.05 -5.41 6.76
CA ASP A 77 -0.13 -6.11 5.85
C ASP A 77 1.16 -5.29 5.60
N SER A 78 1.07 -3.96 5.58
CA SER A 78 2.22 -3.06 5.53
C SER A 78 3.14 -3.22 6.74
N HIS A 79 2.59 -3.29 7.96
CA HIS A 79 3.38 -3.52 9.17
C HIS A 79 4.01 -4.91 9.18
N ARG A 80 3.26 -5.92 8.73
CA ARG A 80 3.78 -7.29 8.58
C ARG A 80 4.95 -7.36 7.62
N GLU A 81 4.86 -6.68 6.47
CA GLU A 81 5.93 -6.65 5.49
C GLU A 81 7.15 -5.88 5.98
N ALA A 82 6.96 -4.77 6.71
CA ALA A 82 8.05 -4.02 7.33
C ALA A 82 8.85 -4.92 8.29
N GLU A 83 8.15 -5.65 9.15
CA GLU A 83 8.78 -6.54 10.13
C GLU A 83 9.42 -7.76 9.46
N ARG A 84 8.79 -8.33 8.43
CA ARG A 84 9.37 -9.41 7.64
C ARG A 84 10.73 -9.03 7.07
N ILE A 85 10.85 -7.83 6.51
CA ILE A 85 12.12 -7.32 5.95
C ILE A 85 13.22 -7.30 7.01
N ILE A 86 12.89 -6.94 8.26
CA ILE A 86 13.83 -6.81 9.38
C ILE A 86 14.19 -8.19 9.94
N VAL A 87 13.20 -9.00 10.33
CA VAL A 87 13.39 -10.29 11.01
C VAL A 87 14.01 -11.33 10.09
N GLU A 88 13.50 -11.47 8.86
CA GLU A 88 14.03 -12.45 7.88
C GLU A 88 15.33 -11.95 7.21
N LYS A 89 15.80 -10.73 7.53
CA LYS A 89 17.01 -10.10 6.96
C LYS A 89 17.06 -10.22 5.44
N VAL A 90 15.93 -9.91 4.80
CA VAL A 90 15.70 -10.21 3.38
C VAL A 90 16.71 -9.47 2.51
N SER A 91 17.19 -10.13 1.45
CA SER A 91 18.19 -9.57 0.55
C SER A 91 17.72 -8.25 -0.10
N LYS A 92 18.65 -7.37 -0.50
CA LYS A 92 18.32 -6.13 -1.23
C LYS A 92 17.41 -6.37 -2.43
N THR A 93 17.61 -7.48 -3.15
CA THR A 93 16.76 -7.89 -4.28
C THR A 93 15.34 -8.18 -3.84
N GLN A 94 15.15 -8.88 -2.72
CA GLN A 94 13.82 -9.13 -2.15
C GLN A 94 13.18 -7.84 -1.60
N GLN A 95 13.94 -6.96 -0.96
CA GLN A 95 13.46 -5.63 -0.53
C GLN A 95 12.96 -4.81 -1.73
N LYS A 96 13.66 -4.85 -2.86
CA LYS A 96 13.22 -4.21 -4.11
C LYS A 96 11.92 -4.81 -4.66
N LYS A 97 11.67 -6.10 -4.47
CA LYS A 97 10.41 -6.76 -4.87
C LYS A 97 9.26 -6.53 -3.88
N SER A 98 9.56 -6.19 -2.63
CA SER A 98 8.57 -5.93 -1.59
C SER A 98 7.48 -4.92 -2.04
N PRO A 99 6.21 -5.14 -1.70
CA PRO A 99 5.15 -4.16 -1.92
C PRO A 99 5.27 -2.90 -1.04
N LEU A 100 6.04 -2.96 0.05
CA LEU A 100 6.29 -1.81 0.92
C LEU A 100 7.36 -0.91 0.31
N LYS A 101 7.00 0.34 0.00
CA LYS A 101 7.92 1.33 -0.59
C LYS A 101 7.93 2.62 0.21
N ASN A 102 9.00 3.38 0.08
CA ASN A 102 9.00 4.78 0.49
C ASN A 102 8.04 5.54 -0.42
N PHE A 103 7.11 6.27 0.18
CA PHE A 103 6.25 7.18 -0.54
C PHE A 103 7.06 8.42 -0.92
N HIS A 104 7.21 8.63 -2.23
CA HIS A 104 7.92 9.78 -2.79
C HIS A 104 6.92 10.63 -3.56
N ASN A 105 6.59 11.81 -3.06
CA ASN A 105 5.64 12.73 -3.72
C ASN A 105 6.33 13.86 -4.51
N TYR A 106 7.60 13.69 -4.86
CA TYR A 106 8.48 14.78 -5.29
C TYR A 106 8.35 15.19 -6.77
N LYS A 107 7.49 14.52 -7.55
CA LYS A 107 7.46 14.70 -9.02
C LYS A 107 6.07 14.97 -9.57
N HIS A 108 5.27 15.77 -8.86
CA HIS A 108 4.15 16.41 -9.53
C HIS A 108 4.67 17.60 -10.35
N GLU A 109 5.06 17.34 -11.59
CA GLU A 109 4.93 18.40 -12.60
C GLU A 109 3.44 18.58 -12.81
N VAL A 110 2.87 19.61 -12.18
CA VAL A 110 1.56 20.11 -12.60
C VAL A 110 1.67 20.29 -14.11
N PRO A 111 0.85 19.63 -14.92
CA PRO A 111 0.89 19.85 -16.35
C PRO A 111 0.78 21.36 -16.56
N LYS A 112 1.78 21.96 -17.21
CA LYS A 112 1.54 23.23 -17.89
C LYS A 112 0.39 22.90 -18.83
N VAL A 113 -0.77 23.47 -18.54
CA VAL A 113 -2.01 23.28 -19.30
C VAL A 113 -1.63 23.34 -20.77
N GLN A 114 -1.66 22.21 -21.49
CA GLN A 114 -1.64 22.30 -22.94
C GLN A 114 -3.02 22.82 -23.31
N PRO A 115 -3.12 23.98 -23.99
CA PRO A 115 -4.40 24.50 -24.42
C PRO A 115 -4.93 23.57 -25.51
N VAL A 116 -5.81 22.65 -25.14
CA VAL A 116 -6.68 22.00 -26.11
C VAL A 116 -7.75 23.03 -26.47
N GLY A 117 -7.91 23.28 -27.76
CA GLY A 117 -8.72 24.36 -28.33
C GLY A 117 -10.06 24.59 -27.63
N ASN A 118 -10.44 25.87 -27.58
CA ASN A 118 -11.71 26.41 -27.11
C ASN A 118 -12.08 26.00 -25.67
N GLY A 119 -11.27 26.51 -24.74
CA GLY A 119 -11.79 27.18 -23.55
C GLY A 119 -12.73 26.36 -22.67
N GLU A 120 -12.22 25.31 -22.03
CA GLU A 120 -12.63 24.89 -20.67
C GLU A 120 -11.64 23.85 -20.11
N GLY A 121 -10.36 24.26 -19.96
CA GLY A 121 -9.36 23.43 -19.32
C GLY A 121 -9.61 23.33 -17.81
N ARG A 122 -10.35 22.32 -17.35
CA ARG A 122 -10.46 21.95 -15.92
C ARG A 122 -9.16 21.28 -15.43
N GLY A 123 -8.06 22.01 -15.47
CA GLY A 123 -6.75 21.57 -14.96
C GLY A 123 -6.37 22.32 -13.69
N ARG A 124 -7.06 22.05 -12.58
CA ARG A 124 -6.64 22.57 -11.26
C ARG A 124 -6.81 21.52 -10.18
N GLU A 125 -5.89 20.57 -10.12
CA GLU A 125 -5.57 19.95 -8.83
C GLU A 125 -4.11 20.19 -8.50
N ARG A 126 -3.95 21.02 -7.46
CA ARG A 126 -2.71 21.35 -6.76
C ARG A 126 -2.07 20.06 -6.21
N PRO A 127 -0.76 20.07 -5.85
CA PRO A 127 -0.18 19.02 -5.01
C PRO A 127 -1.16 18.68 -3.89
N LEU A 128 -1.30 17.40 -3.50
CA LEU A 128 -2.23 16.95 -2.45
C LEU A 128 -2.35 17.98 -1.33
N LYS A 129 -3.29 18.95 -1.44
CA LYS A 129 -3.20 20.20 -0.67
C LYS A 129 -3.27 19.93 0.83
N ASN A 130 -3.78 18.74 1.17
CA ASN A 130 -4.10 18.27 2.50
C ASN A 130 -3.43 16.92 2.86
N MET A 131 -2.38 16.48 2.15
CA MET A 131 -1.61 15.30 2.57
C MET A 131 -0.15 15.70 2.85
N LYS A 132 0.09 16.15 4.08
CA LYS A 132 1.45 16.38 4.58
C LYS A 132 2.09 15.03 4.87
N VAL A 133 2.77 14.49 3.87
CA VAL A 133 3.71 13.38 4.06
C VAL A 133 5.11 13.95 3.99
N PHE A 134 5.89 13.69 5.02
CA PHE A 134 7.21 14.30 5.09
C PHE A 134 8.17 13.57 4.14
N PRO A 135 9.02 14.33 3.42
CA PRO A 135 10.06 13.79 2.54
C PRO A 135 11.07 12.87 3.24
N GLY A 136 11.05 12.81 4.57
CA GLY A 136 12.12 12.22 5.35
C GLY A 136 13.05 13.32 5.85
N ASN A 137 13.06 13.51 7.17
CA ASN A 137 14.16 14.12 7.91
C ASN A 137 14.30 13.36 9.24
N PRO A 138 15.36 13.57 10.02
CA PRO A 138 15.54 12.86 11.29
C PRO A 138 14.35 13.00 12.26
N ASN A 139 13.57 14.08 12.12
CA ASN A 139 12.40 14.37 12.94
C ASN A 139 11.09 13.79 12.39
N HIS A 140 11.05 13.40 11.11
CA HIS A 140 9.88 12.90 10.40
C HIS A 140 10.33 11.88 9.33
N PRO A 141 10.35 10.58 9.67
CA PRO A 141 10.71 9.53 8.72
C PRO A 141 9.85 9.59 7.46
N PRO A 142 10.37 9.13 6.31
CA PRO A 142 9.61 9.14 5.07
C PRO A 142 8.35 8.31 5.23
N GLY A 143 7.25 8.80 4.65
CA GLY A 143 6.04 8.00 4.52
C GLY A 143 6.33 6.71 3.77
N LYS A 144 5.53 5.68 4.07
CA LYS A 144 5.53 4.42 3.35
C LYS A 144 4.21 4.27 2.61
N GLU A 145 4.30 3.72 1.43
CA GLU A 145 3.15 3.30 0.64
C GLU A 145 3.05 1.77 0.62
N PHE A 146 1.82 1.27 0.65
CA PHE A 146 1.52 -0.15 0.49
C PHE A 146 0.29 -0.32 -0.42
N PRO A 147 0.31 -1.24 -1.40
CA PRO A 147 -0.79 -1.39 -2.34
C PRO A 147 -2.06 -1.88 -1.67
N LEU A 148 -3.20 -1.38 -2.15
CA LEU A 148 -4.48 -2.04 -1.98
C LEU A 148 -4.60 -3.13 -3.05
N SER A 149 -5.02 -4.34 -2.66
CA SER A 149 -5.18 -5.46 -3.60
C SER A 149 -6.37 -5.23 -4.52
N ASN A 150 -6.20 -5.47 -5.81
CA ASN A 150 -7.33 -5.41 -6.75
C ASN A 150 -8.39 -6.46 -6.36
N LYS A 151 -9.68 -6.08 -6.36
CA LYS A 151 -10.79 -7.00 -6.02
C LYS A 151 -11.18 -7.88 -7.21
N ASP A 152 -11.04 -7.35 -8.42
CA ASP A 152 -11.61 -7.94 -9.63
C ASP A 152 -10.59 -8.76 -10.44
N LYS A 153 -9.33 -8.81 -10.02
CA LYS A 153 -8.28 -9.61 -10.66
C LYS A 153 -7.85 -10.75 -9.74
N GLN A 154 -8.07 -11.99 -10.19
CA GLN A 154 -7.53 -13.20 -9.54
C GLN A 154 -6.01 -13.17 -9.42
N ASP A 155 -5.34 -12.43 -10.31
CA ASP A 155 -3.92 -12.13 -10.17
C ASP A 155 -3.69 -11.01 -9.15
N GLN A 156 -2.81 -11.28 -8.17
CA GLN A 156 -2.29 -10.40 -7.11
C GLN A 156 -1.53 -9.15 -7.64
N THR A 157 -1.91 -8.67 -8.81
CA THR A 157 -1.50 -7.40 -9.38
C THR A 157 -1.81 -6.27 -8.39
N ARG A 158 -0.84 -5.36 -8.25
CA ARG A 158 -0.96 -4.18 -7.40
C ARG A 158 -2.18 -3.39 -7.88
N GLY A 159 -3.15 -3.16 -7.01
CA GLY A 159 -4.30 -2.31 -7.35
C GLY A 159 -3.87 -0.88 -7.63
N PRO A 160 -4.75 -0.06 -8.24
CA PRO A 160 -4.43 1.32 -8.61
C PRO A 160 -4.15 2.23 -7.40
N ALA A 161 -4.59 1.79 -6.22
CA ALA A 161 -4.56 2.56 -4.99
C ALA A 161 -3.56 2.02 -3.97
N ARG A 162 -3.09 2.91 -3.09
CA ARG A 162 -2.11 2.64 -2.05
C ARG A 162 -2.52 3.32 -0.75
N VAL A 163 -2.31 2.64 0.37
CA VAL A 163 -2.40 3.25 1.70
C VAL A 163 -1.08 3.94 2.02
N ILE A 164 -1.15 5.12 2.63
CA ILE A 164 0.02 5.86 3.09
C ILE A 164 0.05 5.86 4.61
N ILE A 165 1.14 5.33 5.17
CA ILE A 165 1.43 5.36 6.60
C ILE A 165 2.72 6.14 6.84
N GLN A 166 2.83 6.84 7.96
CA GLN A 166 4.06 7.55 8.31
C GLN A 166 4.42 7.29 9.77
N PRO A 167 5.66 6.86 10.06
CA PRO A 167 6.15 6.82 11.43
C PRO A 167 6.14 8.22 12.07
N THR A 168 5.85 8.26 13.36
CA THR A 168 5.89 9.44 14.23
C THR A 168 7.08 9.36 15.18
N LYS A 169 7.35 10.43 15.94
CA LYS A 169 8.45 10.47 16.92
C LYS A 169 8.26 9.57 18.14
N LYS A 170 7.05 9.04 18.39
CA LYS A 170 6.71 8.29 19.61
C LYS A 170 6.59 6.78 19.35
N ASP A 171 7.31 6.26 18.36
CA ASP A 171 7.18 4.87 17.88
C ASP A 171 5.74 4.49 17.49
N ARG A 172 4.94 5.49 17.10
CA ARG A 172 3.57 5.31 16.56
C ARG A 172 3.56 5.55 15.07
N PHE A 173 2.46 5.17 14.43
CA PHE A 173 2.27 5.37 12.99
C PHE A 173 1.02 6.20 12.76
N ASP A 174 1.08 7.13 11.80
CA ASP A 174 -0.09 7.86 11.34
C ASP A 174 -0.54 7.31 9.98
N PHE A 175 -1.80 6.92 9.86
CA PHE A 175 -2.43 6.77 8.57
C PHE A 175 -2.67 8.15 7.95
N LYS A 176 -2.06 8.42 6.79
CA LYS A 176 -2.15 9.72 6.09
C LYS A 176 -3.27 9.75 5.04
N GLY A 177 -3.69 8.59 4.56
CA GLY A 177 -4.79 8.47 3.61
C GLY A 177 -4.59 7.34 2.60
N VAL A 178 -5.54 7.25 1.68
CA VAL A 178 -5.41 6.45 0.46
C VAL A 178 -5.04 7.39 -0.68
N VAL A 179 -4.08 6.98 -1.49
CA VAL A 179 -3.76 7.60 -2.77
C VAL A 179 -4.04 6.63 -3.91
N SER A 180 -4.18 7.15 -5.12
CA SER A 180 -4.20 6.33 -6.32
C SER A 180 -3.38 7.02 -7.41
N HIS A 181 -2.84 6.22 -8.32
CA HIS A 181 -2.28 6.76 -9.56
C HIS A 181 -3.40 7.31 -10.44
N ASP A 182 -3.14 8.43 -11.13
CA ASP A 182 -4.02 8.98 -12.16
C ASP A 182 -4.12 8.01 -13.33
N GLN A 183 -5.07 7.07 -13.24
CA GLN A 183 -5.41 6.16 -14.32
C GLN A 183 -5.99 6.91 -15.52
N SER A 184 -6.25 8.23 -15.41
CA SER A 184 -6.88 8.97 -16.50
C SER A 184 -6.02 9.33 -17.69
N ARG A 185 -4.73 9.07 -17.54
CA ARG A 185 -3.71 9.50 -18.46
C ARG A 185 -3.16 8.31 -19.21
N LEU A 186 -2.75 8.53 -20.46
CA LEU A 186 -2.06 7.50 -21.23
C LEU A 186 -0.65 7.28 -20.66
N PRO A 187 -0.11 6.05 -20.75
CA PRO A 187 1.29 5.80 -20.45
C PRO A 187 2.20 6.81 -21.18
N ASN A 188 3.26 7.28 -20.50
CA ASN A 188 4.22 8.30 -20.99
C ASN A 188 3.70 9.74 -21.10
N THR A 189 2.47 10.04 -20.69
CA THR A 189 2.02 11.43 -20.59
C THR A 189 2.48 12.06 -19.26
N PRO A 190 2.77 13.38 -19.23
CA PRO A 190 3.10 14.08 -18.00
C PRO A 190 2.04 13.83 -16.92
N GLY A 191 2.49 13.41 -15.73
CA GLY A 191 1.65 13.09 -14.58
C GLY A 191 0.89 11.75 -14.65
N TYR A 192 1.18 10.85 -15.59
CA TYR A 192 0.64 9.47 -15.58
C TYR A 192 0.94 8.72 -14.27
N ASN A 193 2.10 8.99 -13.66
CA ASN A 193 2.52 8.36 -12.41
C ASN A 193 2.16 9.17 -11.16
N ASP A 194 1.39 10.26 -11.31
CA ASP A 194 1.03 11.15 -10.23
C ASP A 194 0.07 10.48 -9.25
N HIS A 195 0.25 10.76 -7.96
CA HIS A 195 -0.64 10.28 -6.91
C HIS A 195 -1.67 11.35 -6.56
N PHE A 196 -2.96 11.02 -6.62
CA PHE A 196 -4.02 11.87 -6.06
C PHE A 196 -4.61 11.23 -4.79
N LYS A 197 -5.09 12.06 -3.86
CA LYS A 197 -5.67 11.61 -2.59
C LYS A 197 -7.10 11.20 -2.85
N VAL A 198 -7.41 9.97 -2.50
CA VAL A 198 -8.76 9.43 -2.60
C VAL A 198 -9.58 9.96 -1.42
N LYS A 199 -10.71 10.57 -1.72
CA LYS A 199 -11.63 11.07 -0.69
C LYS A 199 -12.37 9.88 -0.06
N ALA A 200 -12.31 9.80 1.27
CA ALA A 200 -13.13 8.91 2.06
C ALA A 200 -14.59 9.39 2.04
N LYS A 201 -15.54 8.48 1.84
CA LYS A 201 -16.97 8.71 2.06
C LYS A 201 -17.45 7.77 3.17
N LEU A 202 -18.20 8.28 4.14
CA LEU A 202 -18.96 7.40 5.02
C LEU A 202 -20.14 6.86 4.21
N LYS A 203 -20.37 5.54 4.25
CA LYS A 203 -21.60 4.97 3.70
C LYS A 203 -22.76 5.67 4.42
N ASN A 204 -23.58 6.42 3.67
CA ASN A 204 -24.63 7.31 4.19
C ASN A 204 -25.27 6.71 5.44
N LEU A 205 -25.16 7.39 6.58
CA LEU A 205 -26.18 7.25 7.61
C LEU A 205 -27.46 7.79 6.98
N ILE A 206 -28.27 6.90 6.43
CA ILE A 206 -29.70 7.15 6.29
C ILE A 206 -30.16 7.23 7.75
N TRP A 207 -30.43 8.45 8.21
CA TRP A 207 -31.20 8.66 9.42
C TRP A 207 -32.64 8.40 9.01
N ASP A 208 -33.18 7.25 9.43
CA ASP A 208 -34.64 7.05 9.49
C ASP A 208 -35.20 7.83 10.68
#